data_AF-A0A2A4ZTR5-F1
#
_entry.id   AF-A0A2A4ZTR5-F1
#
_cell.length_a   1.000
_cell.length_b   1.000
_cell.length_c   1.000
_cell.angle_alpha   90.00
_cell.angle_beta   90.00
_cell.angle_gamma   90.00
#
_symmetry.space_group_name_H-M   'P 1'
#
loop_
_entity.id
_entity.type
_entity.pdbx_description
1 polymer ?
#
loop_
_entity_poly.entity_id
_entity_poly.type
_entity_poly.pdbx_seq_one_letter_code
_entity_poly.pdbx_strand_id
1 'polypeptide(L)'
;MDLETCSQQWLDAKQAEREAVELRRDMENKLLSLIGIAENMEGTETVETDTGYKLKIVGRINRKVDGDRVQEIAAEEGLTEHLASLFRWKPEINMAAWKNAKEAITTPLLGGITTTPGRASFTITKES
;
A
#
# COMPACT_ATOMS: atom_id res chain seq x y z
N MET A 1 18.26 25.49 -15.58
CA MET A 1 17.07 24.71 -15.94
C MET A 1 15.85 25.52 -15.52
N ASP A 2 14.94 25.77 -16.44
CA ASP A 2 13.67 26.47 -16.17
C ASP A 2 12.54 25.48 -15.87
N LEU A 3 11.35 26.01 -15.55
CA LEU A 3 10.19 25.19 -15.18
C LEU A 3 9.75 24.27 -16.32
N GLU A 4 9.81 24.73 -17.56
CA GLU A 4 9.42 23.95 -18.74
C GLU A 4 10.38 22.79 -18.97
N THR A 5 11.69 23.05 -18.92
CA THR A 5 12.73 22.01 -19.01
C THR A 5 12.60 20.99 -17.89
N CYS A 6 12.38 21.44 -16.64
CA CYS A 6 12.14 20.55 -15.51
C CYS A 6 10.88 19.71 -15.70
N SER A 7 9.82 20.30 -16.27
CA SER A 7 8.54 19.61 -16.52
C SER A 7 8.70 18.52 -17.58
N GLN A 8 9.40 18.81 -18.68
CA GLN A 8 9.67 17.82 -19.73
C GLN A 8 10.58 16.70 -19.21
N GLN A 9 11.68 17.03 -18.53
CA GLN A 9 12.56 16.00 -17.93
C GLN A 9 11.84 15.14 -16.90
N TRP A 10 10.90 15.73 -16.13
CA TRP A 10 10.08 14.96 -15.20
C TRP A 10 9.16 13.98 -15.94
N LEU A 11 8.53 14.39 -17.04
CA LEU A 11 7.70 13.51 -17.87
C LEU A 11 8.52 12.36 -18.46
N ASP A 12 9.70 12.66 -18.99
CA ASP A 12 10.62 11.66 -19.55
C ASP A 12 11.07 10.66 -18.47
N ALA A 13 11.45 11.17 -17.29
CA ALA A 13 11.82 10.33 -16.15
C ALA A 13 10.64 9.47 -15.66
N LYS A 14 9.42 10.00 -15.68
CA LYS A 14 8.22 9.25 -15.28
C LYS A 14 7.89 8.12 -16.26
N GLN A 15 8.10 8.35 -17.55
CA GLN A 15 7.95 7.33 -18.58
C GLN A 15 9.04 6.25 -18.44
N ALA A 16 10.29 6.63 -18.25
CA ALA A 16 11.39 5.68 -18.02
C ALA A 16 11.18 4.84 -16.76
N GLU A 17 10.69 5.45 -15.67
CA GLU A 17 10.31 4.74 -14.44
C GLU A 17 9.23 3.69 -14.72
N ARG A 18 8.20 4.05 -15.49
CA ARG A 18 7.12 3.14 -15.86
C ARG A 18 7.64 1.94 -16.64
N GLU A 19 8.43 2.17 -17.69
CA GLU A 19 9.00 1.11 -18.53
C GLU A 19 9.89 0.16 -17.73
N ALA A 20 10.74 0.70 -16.85
CA ALA A 20 11.60 -0.10 -15.98
C ALA A 20 10.79 -0.96 -14.99
N VAL A 21 9.71 -0.42 -14.44
CA VAL A 21 8.83 -1.16 -13.51
C VAL A 21 8.07 -2.26 -14.24
N GLU A 22 7.54 -2.00 -15.44
CA GLU A 22 6.86 -2.99 -16.28
C GLU A 22 7.82 -4.14 -16.63
N LEU A 23 9.00 -3.82 -17.16
CA LEU A 23 10.01 -4.82 -17.50
C LEU A 23 10.44 -5.67 -16.30
N ARG A 24 10.68 -5.05 -15.13
CA ARG A 24 11.04 -5.78 -13.90
C ARG A 24 9.94 -6.76 -13.50
N ARG A 25 8.68 -6.33 -13.52
CA ARG A 25 7.53 -7.19 -13.16
C ARG A 25 7.37 -8.35 -14.14
N ASP A 26 7.57 -8.12 -15.43
CA ASP A 26 7.55 -9.18 -16.43
C ASP A 26 8.64 -10.22 -16.19
N MET A 27 9.85 -9.79 -15.81
CA MET A 27 10.93 -10.71 -15.43
C MET A 27 10.62 -11.47 -14.15
N GLU A 28 10.05 -10.81 -13.13
CA GLU A 28 9.63 -11.46 -11.88
C GLU A 28 8.60 -12.57 -12.16
N ASN A 29 7.60 -12.30 -13.01
CA ASN A 29 6.62 -13.32 -13.41
C ASN A 29 7.27 -14.49 -14.14
N LYS A 30 8.23 -14.23 -15.04
CA LYS A 30 9.00 -15.29 -15.72
C LYS A 30 9.82 -16.11 -14.73
N LEU A 31 10.47 -15.47 -13.76
CA LEU A 31 11.23 -16.17 -12.72
C LEU A 31 10.32 -17.07 -11.87
N LEU A 32 9.17 -16.57 -11.41
CA LEU A 32 8.20 -17.36 -10.66
C LEU A 32 7.71 -18.58 -11.47
N SER A 33 7.42 -18.38 -12.76
CA SER A 33 7.03 -19.45 -13.67
C SER A 33 8.12 -20.50 -13.88
N LEU A 34 9.38 -20.09 -14.05
CA LEU A 34 10.51 -21.00 -14.23
C LEU A 34 10.84 -21.81 -12.97
N ILE A 35 10.66 -21.21 -11.79
CA ILE A 35 10.86 -21.88 -10.50
C ILE A 35 9.69 -22.83 -10.18
N GLY A 36 8.49 -22.53 -10.68
CA GLY A 36 7.27 -23.30 -10.38
C GLY A 36 6.60 -22.89 -9.07
N ILE A 37 6.76 -21.63 -8.65
CA ILE A 37 6.09 -21.10 -7.45
C ILE A 37 4.58 -20.99 -7.73
N ALA A 38 3.76 -21.59 -6.87
CA ALA A 38 2.31 -21.42 -6.93
C ALA A 38 1.89 -20.02 -6.47
N GLU A 39 0.85 -19.43 -7.09
CA GLU A 39 0.36 -18.08 -6.73
C GLU A 39 -0.13 -17.96 -5.28
N ASN A 40 -0.58 -19.08 -4.70
CA ASN A 40 -1.09 -19.16 -3.33
C ASN A 40 -0.01 -19.57 -2.31
N MET A 41 1.27 -19.57 -2.70
CA MET A 41 2.37 -19.91 -1.79
C MET A 41 2.38 -18.94 -0.59
N GLU A 42 2.40 -19.51 0.61
CA GLU A 42 2.59 -18.77 1.87
C GLU A 42 3.91 -19.26 2.49
N GLY A 43 4.83 -18.34 2.79
CA GLY A 43 6.12 -18.67 3.37
C GLY A 43 7.30 -18.17 2.54
N THR A 44 8.45 -18.83 2.67
CA THR A 44 9.70 -18.44 1.99
C THR A 44 10.27 -19.63 1.23
N GLU A 45 10.67 -19.37 -0.02
CA GLU A 45 11.38 -20.32 -0.86
C GLU A 45 12.72 -19.71 -1.30
N THR A 46 13.75 -20.54 -1.41
CA THR A 46 15.09 -20.11 -1.82
C THR A 46 15.59 -21.03 -2.91
N VAL A 47 16.02 -20.44 -4.02
CA VAL A 47 16.54 -21.14 -5.19
C VAL A 47 17.93 -20.61 -5.49
N GLU A 48 18.87 -21.51 -5.75
CA GLU A 48 20.23 -21.17 -6.19
C GLU A 48 20.40 -21.66 -7.62
N THR A 49 21.00 -20.84 -8.49
CA THR A 49 21.33 -21.23 -9.86
C THR A 49 22.76 -21.74 -9.93
N ASP A 50 23.04 -22.61 -10.89
CA ASP A 50 24.40 -23.15 -11.13
C ASP A 50 25.43 -22.04 -11.45
N THR A 51 24.95 -20.89 -11.94
CA THR A 51 25.74 -19.72 -12.30
C THR A 51 25.96 -18.74 -11.14
N GLY A 52 25.48 -19.04 -9.93
CA GLY A 52 25.79 -18.29 -8.71
C GLY A 52 24.76 -17.24 -8.29
N TYR A 53 23.53 -17.27 -8.81
CA TYR A 53 22.46 -16.42 -8.31
C TYR A 53 21.70 -17.11 -7.18
N LYS A 54 21.35 -16.35 -6.14
CA LYS A 54 20.50 -16.80 -5.04
C LYS A 54 19.22 -15.97 -5.00
N LEU A 55 18.10 -16.62 -5.26
CA LEU A 55 16.77 -16.02 -5.27
C LEU A 55 16.08 -16.39 -3.96
N LYS A 56 15.53 -15.39 -3.28
CA LYS A 56 14.68 -15.59 -2.10
C LYS A 56 13.29 -15.05 -2.41
N ILE A 57 12.32 -15.94 -2.50
CA ILE A 57 10.93 -15.66 -2.80
C ILE A 57 10.14 -15.72 -1.51
N VAL A 58 9.28 -14.72 -1.26
CA VAL A 58 8.42 -14.68 -0.08
C VAL A 58 6.97 -14.55 -0.55
N GLY A 59 6.23 -15.64 -0.46
CA GLY A 59 4.80 -15.66 -0.71
C GLY A 59 4.04 -15.07 0.47
N ARG A 60 3.05 -14.22 0.18
CA ARG A 60 2.24 -13.54 1.19
C ARG A 60 0.77 -13.61 0.81
N ILE A 61 -0.07 -14.00 1.76
CA ILE A 61 -1.52 -13.96 1.61
C ILE A 61 -2.05 -12.68 2.28
N ASN A 62 -2.52 -11.75 1.45
CA ASN A 62 -3.21 -10.55 1.94
C ASN A 62 -4.65 -10.90 2.30
N ARG A 63 -5.04 -10.59 3.54
CA ARG A 63 -6.40 -10.79 4.04
C ARG A 63 -7.08 -9.43 4.18
N LYS A 64 -8.14 -9.20 3.41
CA LYS A 64 -9.00 -8.03 3.59
C LYS A 64 -10.03 -8.35 4.67
N VAL A 65 -10.13 -7.48 5.67
CA VAL A 65 -11.10 -7.63 6.76
C VAL A 65 -12.27 -6.69 6.52
N ASP A 66 -13.48 -7.22 6.57
CA ASP A 66 -14.70 -6.44 6.69
C ASP A 66 -15.00 -6.26 8.19
N GLY A 67 -14.71 -5.07 8.70
CA GLY A 67 -14.79 -4.79 10.14
C GLY A 67 -16.20 -4.85 10.69
N ASP A 68 -17.20 -4.43 9.92
CA ASP A 68 -18.60 -4.44 10.35
C ASP A 68 -19.10 -5.87 10.38
N ARG A 69 -18.84 -6.64 9.31
CA ARG A 69 -19.26 -8.04 9.24
C ARG A 69 -18.60 -8.91 10.31
N VAL A 70 -17.31 -8.69 10.60
CA VAL A 70 -16.60 -9.42 11.66
C VAL A 70 -17.16 -9.09 13.05
N GLN A 71 -17.57 -7.83 13.29
CA GLN A 71 -18.20 -7.45 14.56
C GLN A 71 -19.58 -8.10 14.73
N GLU A 72 -20.40 -8.15 13.68
CA GLU A 72 -21.69 -8.85 13.69
C GLU A 72 -21.52 -10.34 14.03
N ILE A 73 -20.63 -11.05 13.33
CA ILE A 73 -20.36 -12.47 13.58
C ILE A 73 -19.85 -12.68 15.01
N ALA A 74 -18.96 -11.82 15.50
CA ALA A 74 -18.47 -11.94 16.86
C ALA A 74 -19.55 -11.72 17.93
N ALA A 75 -20.53 -10.86 17.68
CA ALA A 75 -21.67 -10.69 18.58
C ALA A 75 -22.61 -11.91 18.55
N GLU A 76 -22.87 -12.47 17.36
CA GLU A 76 -23.69 -13.68 17.18
C GLU A 76 -23.08 -14.91 17.87
N GLU A 77 -21.75 -15.07 17.76
CA GLU A 77 -21.01 -16.21 18.31
C GLU A 77 -20.48 -15.99 19.74
N GLY A 78 -20.74 -14.83 20.34
CA GLY A 78 -20.24 -14.50 21.69
C GLY A 78 -18.71 -14.32 21.80
N LEU A 79 -18.05 -13.96 20.69
CA LEU A 79 -16.59 -13.80 20.59
C LEU A 79 -16.11 -12.33 20.68
N THR A 80 -17.01 -11.38 21.01
CA THR A 80 -16.71 -9.94 21.02
C THR A 80 -15.44 -9.59 21.81
N GLU A 81 -15.20 -10.24 22.96
CA GLU A 81 -14.02 -9.97 23.79
C GLU A 81 -12.69 -10.34 23.12
N HIS A 82 -12.70 -11.27 22.16
CA HIS A 82 -11.50 -11.71 21.45
C HIS A 82 -11.08 -10.74 20.34
N LEU A 83 -12.00 -9.88 19.85
CA LEU A 83 -11.73 -9.00 18.71
C LEU A 83 -10.52 -8.09 18.94
N ALA A 84 -10.34 -7.56 20.16
CA ALA A 84 -9.21 -6.69 20.48
C ALA A 84 -7.85 -7.41 20.43
N SER A 85 -7.82 -8.74 20.62
CA SER A 85 -6.60 -9.55 20.56
C SER A 85 -6.27 -10.02 19.13
N LEU A 86 -7.31 -10.28 18.32
CA LEU A 86 -7.17 -10.84 16.97
C LEU A 86 -7.07 -9.77 15.88
N PHE A 87 -7.65 -8.59 16.11
CA PHE A 87 -7.71 -7.51 15.13
C PHE A 87 -7.05 -6.24 15.66
N ARG A 88 -6.38 -5.51 14.76
CA ARG A 88 -5.83 -4.20 15.06
C ARG A 88 -6.79 -3.12 14.60
N TRP A 89 -7.33 -2.36 15.55
CA TRP A 89 -8.16 -1.20 15.28
C TRP A 89 -7.28 0.04 15.15
N LYS A 90 -7.39 0.74 14.02
CA LYS A 90 -6.64 1.98 13.77
C LYS A 90 -7.62 3.14 13.62
N PRO A 91 -7.52 4.19 14.45
CA PRO A 91 -8.27 5.42 14.22
C PRO A 91 -7.69 6.15 13.01
N GLU A 92 -8.55 6.56 12.08
CA GLU A 92 -8.19 7.40 10.94
C GLU A 92 -9.18 8.56 10.83
N ILE A 93 -8.68 9.74 10.49
CA ILE A 93 -9.53 10.94 10.37
C ILE A 93 -10.29 10.86 9.05
N ASN A 94 -11.61 10.80 9.10
CA ASN A 94 -12.44 11.11 7.94
C ASN A 94 -12.39 12.62 7.68
N MET A 95 -11.50 13.04 6.78
CA MET A 95 -11.27 14.46 6.50
C MET A 95 -12.51 15.19 5.96
N ALA A 96 -13.42 14.51 5.26
CA ALA A 96 -14.64 15.14 4.76
C ALA A 96 -15.60 15.47 5.92
N ALA A 97 -15.87 14.50 6.79
CA ALA A 97 -16.70 14.72 7.97
C ALA A 97 -16.05 15.71 8.94
N TRP A 98 -14.74 15.61 9.14
CA TRP A 98 -13.97 16.50 10.01
C TRP A 98 -14.08 17.97 9.59
N LYS A 99 -13.95 18.27 8.29
CA LYS A 99 -14.07 19.63 7.76
C LYS A 99 -15.48 20.21 7.88
N ASN A 100 -16.51 19.37 7.85
CA ASN A 100 -17.91 19.78 7.98
C ASN A 100 -18.37 19.88 9.45
N ALA A 101 -17.60 19.33 10.39
CA ALA A 101 -17.92 19.39 11.80
C ALA A 101 -17.61 20.79 12.39
N LYS A 102 -18.36 21.17 13.43
CA LYS A 102 -18.13 22.43 14.15
C LYS A 102 -16.78 22.38 14.86
N GLU A 103 -16.08 23.51 14.92
CA GLU A 103 -14.78 23.62 15.60
C GLU A 103 -14.84 23.23 17.09
N ALA A 104 -15.97 23.46 17.75
CA ALA A 104 -16.20 23.04 19.13
C ALA A 104 -16.09 21.51 19.32
N ILE A 105 -16.27 20.72 18.26
CA ILE A 105 -16.17 19.25 18.25
C ILE A 105 -14.75 18.81 17.89
N THR A 106 -14.12 19.44 16.89
CA THR A 106 -12.80 19.02 16.39
C THR A 106 -11.64 19.53 17.24
N THR A 107 -11.76 20.70 17.85
CA THR A 107 -10.69 21.33 18.65
C THR A 107 -10.20 20.46 19.81
N PRO A 108 -11.07 19.88 20.66
CA PRO A 108 -10.62 19.03 21.76
C PRO A 108 -9.86 17.77 21.31
N LEU A 109 -10.13 17.30 20.08
CA LEU A 109 -9.52 16.08 19.54
C LEU A 109 -8.11 16.33 18.97
N LEU A 110 -7.72 17.59 18.75
CA LEU A 110 -6.40 17.95 18.21
C LEU A 110 -5.23 17.48 19.10
N GLY A 111 -5.44 17.38 20.42
CA GLY A 111 -4.41 16.88 21.35
C GLY A 111 -3.98 15.44 21.09
N GLY A 112 -4.79 14.64 20.39
CA GLY A 112 -4.46 13.28 19.97
C GLY A 112 -3.87 13.18 18.55
N ILE A 113 -3.69 14.30 17.86
CA ILE A 113 -3.30 14.33 16.44
C ILE A 113 -1.95 15.01 16.30
N THR A 114 -0.99 14.30 15.69
CA THR A 114 0.28 14.90 15.26
C THR A 114 0.22 15.15 13.76
N THR A 115 0.45 16.40 13.35
CA THR A 115 0.47 16.78 11.94
C THR A 115 1.90 17.08 11.50
N THR A 116 2.35 16.42 10.44
CA THR A 116 3.66 16.66 9.82
C THR A 116 3.46 17.00 8.34
N PRO A 117 4.12 18.04 7.79
CA PRO A 117 4.02 18.34 6.36
C PRO A 117 4.47 17.15 5.51
N GLY A 118 3.63 16.74 4.56
CA GLY A 118 4.01 15.76 3.54
C GLY A 118 4.82 16.41 2.41
N ARG A 119 5.61 15.61 1.69
CA ARG A 119 6.26 16.06 0.45
C ARG A 119 5.20 16.46 -0.58
N ALA A 120 5.38 17.61 -1.24
CA ALA A 120 4.49 18.02 -2.34
C ALA A 120 4.51 16.98 -3.47
N SER A 121 3.33 16.66 -4.01
CA SER A 121 3.15 15.80 -5.17
C SER A 121 3.05 16.62 -6.46
N PHE A 122 3.62 16.12 -7.55
CA PHE A 122 3.50 16.74 -8.88
C PHE A 122 2.54 15.93 -9.76
N THR A 123 1.67 16.63 -10.48
CA THR A 123 0.96 16.11 -11.65
C THR A 123 1.25 17.09 -12.79
N ILE A 124 1.92 16.63 -13.83
CA ILE A 124 2.31 17.45 -14.99
C ILE A 124 1.62 16.84 -16.21
N THR A 125 0.89 17.67 -16.96
CA THR A 125 0.23 17.31 -18.21
C THR A 125 0.63 18.32 -19.28
N LYS A 126 0.82 17.86 -20.52
CA LYS A 126 1.06 18.74 -21.66
C LYS A 126 -0.28 19.06 -22.32
N GLU A 127 -0.74 20.30 -22.20
CA GLU A 127 -1.92 20.76 -22.95
C GLU A 127 -1.55 20.83 -24.44
N SER A 128 -2.46 20.36 -25.29
CA SER A 128 -2.30 20.31 -26.75
C SER A 128 -2.85 21.56 -27.42
#